data_AF-A0A1A9Z9V7-F1
#
_entry.id   AF-A0A1A9Z9V7-F1
#
_cell.length_a   1.000
_cell.length_b   1.000
_cell.length_c   1.000
_cell.angle_alpha   90.00
_cell.angle_beta   90.00
_cell.angle_gamma   90.00
#
_symmetry.space_group_name_H-M   'P 1'
#
loop_
_entity.id
_entity.type
_entity.pdbx_description
1 polymer ?
#
loop_
_entity_poly.entity_id
_entity_poly.type
_entity_poly.pdbx_seq_one_letter_code
_entity_poly.pdbx_strand_id
1 'polypeptide(L)'
;MSQPPFATSVERAQTIINLRSPNIIIPNALLNDSKVEKTIKLLRWLLNHDPAQRLTIEELLASDLVPPAQLEASELQEMLKNALANPQSKAYKHIVARCFQQERNEILEHTYHLGASRSMKSWDNRIVLDFLITLSPLMEFVKAKVVSIFRKHGAIEIDTALLSPLTLVLPSDLRSQFARHVAMSGINMMRRYCVGRVYREKKVFNFHPKQNHECAFDVISPHSASHLVDAELLSLANEIFIDIPHLREKNILIRMNHTNLWKAILLYCNVPKAMYSDLFADILDFIEGPLMDLLLASFQVSGKNSGDDSPSKCLVRGKGEAASLAKGALREIETVVLLAQSLVVKCPIHVFAGLPISYERASNGGIIWQLIADLKPNRSSRPAVLAVGERCDGMLNEFQKQAQTFNTNVAAIRNISGVGLSFSLDKLILAIGAEDSCKCRTIDVVVA
;
A
#
# COMPACT_ATOMS: atom_id res chain seq x y z
N MET A 1 3.07 -48.05 19.84
CA MET A 1 3.01 -49.53 19.74
C MET A 1 3.25 -50.10 21.13
N SER A 2 2.31 -50.86 21.67
CA SER A 2 2.40 -51.46 23.00
C SER A 2 3.24 -52.74 22.96
N GLN A 3 4.21 -52.87 23.86
CA GLN A 3 4.91 -54.14 24.13
C GLN A 3 3.89 -55.26 24.43
N PRO A 4 4.18 -56.52 24.07
CA PRO A 4 3.32 -57.64 24.41
C PRO A 4 3.13 -57.71 25.95
N PRO A 5 1.94 -58.07 26.43
CA PRO A 5 1.69 -58.17 27.87
C PRO A 5 2.62 -59.21 28.51
N PHE A 6 3.00 -58.97 29.77
CA PHE A 6 3.78 -59.94 30.56
C PHE A 6 3.04 -61.28 30.60
N ALA A 7 3.78 -62.39 30.47
CA ALA A 7 3.19 -63.72 30.45
C ALA A 7 2.70 -64.13 31.84
N THR A 8 3.33 -63.62 32.91
CA THR A 8 2.93 -63.88 34.30
C THR A 8 2.89 -62.61 35.16
N SER A 9 2.08 -62.64 36.22
CA SER A 9 2.04 -61.57 37.23
C SER A 9 3.38 -61.40 37.97
N VAL A 10 4.14 -62.49 38.11
CA VAL A 10 5.45 -62.53 38.76
C VAL A 10 6.50 -61.80 37.94
N GLU A 11 6.54 -62.02 36.61
CA GLU A 11 7.43 -61.28 35.71
C GLU A 11 7.19 -59.76 35.76
N ARG A 12 5.92 -59.37 35.81
CA ARG A 12 5.53 -57.96 35.97
C ARG A 12 6.05 -57.40 37.30
N ALA A 13 5.84 -58.12 38.40
CA ALA A 13 6.31 -57.69 39.72
C ALA A 13 7.83 -57.53 39.76
N GLN A 14 8.56 -58.51 39.23
CA GLN A 14 10.02 -58.48 39.15
C GLN A 14 10.53 -57.32 38.29
N THR A 15 9.87 -57.07 37.15
CA THR A 15 10.22 -55.94 36.27
C THR A 15 10.06 -54.59 36.99
N ILE A 16 8.98 -54.43 37.76
CA ILE A 16 8.75 -53.20 38.55
C ILE A 16 9.79 -53.06 39.66
N ILE A 17 10.14 -54.15 40.36
CA ILE A 17 11.20 -54.15 41.38
C ILE A 17 12.54 -53.72 40.77
N ASN A 18 12.88 -54.28 39.60
CA ASN A 18 14.10 -53.97 38.87
C ASN A 18 14.15 -52.49 38.44
N LEU A 19 13.04 -51.92 37.98
CA LEU A 19 12.94 -50.49 37.61
C LEU A 19 13.05 -49.55 38.83
N ARG A 20 12.60 -49.99 40.02
CA ARG A 20 12.71 -49.22 41.27
C ARG A 20 14.05 -49.37 41.97
N SER A 21 14.90 -50.29 41.52
CA SER A 21 16.25 -50.44 42.05
C SER A 21 17.09 -49.17 41.82
N PRO A 22 18.15 -48.91 42.62
CA PRO A 22 19.01 -47.75 42.44
C PRO A 22 19.67 -47.68 41.05
N ASN A 23 19.85 -48.83 40.39
CA ASN A 23 20.48 -48.93 39.07
C ASN A 23 19.48 -48.85 37.90
N ILE A 24 18.17 -48.75 38.16
CA ILE A 24 17.08 -48.66 37.16
C ILE A 24 17.28 -49.70 36.04
N ILE A 25 17.07 -50.96 36.38
CA ILE A 25 17.32 -52.08 35.47
C ILE A 25 16.15 -52.20 34.49
N ILE A 26 16.39 -51.78 33.24
CA ILE A 26 15.42 -51.84 32.14
C ILE A 26 15.49 -53.22 31.46
N PRO A 27 14.36 -53.84 31.08
CA PRO A 27 14.36 -55.14 30.39
C PRO A 27 15.20 -55.16 29.11
N ASN A 28 15.99 -56.23 28.90
CA ASN A 28 16.85 -56.38 27.72
C ASN A 28 16.08 -56.35 26.39
N ALA A 29 14.82 -56.80 26.40
CA ALA A 29 13.95 -56.74 25.23
C ALA A 29 13.71 -55.29 24.73
N LEU A 30 13.69 -54.32 25.64
CA LEU A 30 13.58 -52.90 25.30
C LEU A 30 14.93 -52.33 24.84
N LEU A 31 16.04 -52.71 25.50
CA LEU A 31 17.39 -52.24 25.18
C LEU A 31 17.84 -52.63 23.77
N ASN A 32 17.33 -53.76 23.26
CA ASN A 32 17.67 -54.26 21.93
C ASN A 32 16.85 -53.63 20.79
N ASP A 33 15.84 -52.79 21.10
CA ASP A 33 15.02 -52.10 20.10
C ASP A 33 15.50 -50.67 19.88
N SER A 34 16.16 -50.42 18.74
CA SER A 34 16.67 -49.11 18.37
C SER A 34 15.57 -48.05 18.21
N LYS A 35 14.31 -48.44 17.99
CA LYS A 35 13.18 -47.49 17.88
C LYS A 35 12.75 -46.91 19.23
N VAL A 36 13.17 -47.52 20.34
CA VAL A 36 12.73 -47.18 21.70
C VAL A 36 13.84 -46.46 22.49
N GLU A 37 14.95 -46.11 21.84
CA GLU A 37 16.12 -45.47 22.46
C GLU A 37 15.76 -44.15 23.18
N LYS A 38 14.93 -43.30 22.55
CA LYS A 38 14.45 -42.05 23.17
C LYS A 38 13.61 -42.32 24.42
N THR A 39 12.75 -43.34 24.39
CA THR A 39 11.93 -43.76 25.53
C THR A 39 12.78 -44.32 26.66
N ILE A 40 13.86 -45.05 26.37
CA ILE A 40 14.81 -45.54 27.38
C ILE A 40 15.51 -44.38 28.07
N LYS A 41 15.96 -43.38 27.30
CA LYS A 41 16.53 -42.14 27.83
C LYS A 41 15.52 -41.45 28.76
N LEU A 42 14.28 -41.27 28.31
CA LEU A 42 13.18 -40.69 29.08
C LEU A 42 12.86 -41.48 30.37
N LEU A 43 12.88 -42.82 30.33
CA LEU A 43 12.60 -43.68 31.49
C LEU A 43 13.68 -43.60 32.55
N ARG A 44 14.96 -43.73 32.19
CA ARG A 44 16.09 -43.56 33.13
C ARG A 44 16.03 -42.22 33.84
N TRP A 45 15.56 -41.24 33.09
CA TRP A 45 15.53 -39.87 33.47
C TRP A 45 14.36 -39.55 34.43
N LEU A 46 13.13 -40.01 34.11
CA LEU A 46 11.95 -39.92 34.99
C LEU A 46 12.07 -40.76 36.27
N LEU A 47 12.74 -41.92 36.18
CA LEU A 47 12.96 -42.84 37.30
C LEU A 47 14.18 -42.48 38.14
N ASN A 48 14.86 -41.36 37.86
CA ASN A 48 15.99 -40.90 38.68
C ASN A 48 15.53 -40.66 40.13
N HIS A 49 16.26 -41.24 41.08
CA HIS A 49 15.93 -41.21 42.50
C HIS A 49 16.29 -39.88 43.17
N ASP A 50 17.17 -39.09 42.57
CA ASP A 50 17.41 -37.70 42.98
C ASP A 50 16.38 -36.77 42.32
N PRO A 51 15.45 -36.16 43.10
CA PRO A 51 14.46 -35.25 42.55
C PRO A 51 15.06 -33.99 41.93
N ALA A 52 16.23 -33.54 42.38
CA ALA A 52 16.88 -32.33 41.87
C ALA A 52 17.51 -32.54 40.48
N GLN A 53 17.82 -33.78 40.13
CA GLN A 53 18.30 -34.18 38.80
C GLN A 53 17.14 -34.55 37.86
N ARG A 54 15.90 -34.38 38.32
CA ARG A 54 14.68 -34.47 37.52
C ARG A 54 14.37 -33.06 36.94
N LEU A 55 14.00 -33.01 35.67
CA LEU A 55 13.83 -31.92 34.75
C LEU A 55 12.41 -31.50 35.01
N THR A 56 12.25 -30.21 34.88
CA THR A 56 10.97 -29.56 34.88
C THR A 56 10.17 -29.96 33.63
N ILE A 57 8.85 -29.74 33.70
CA ILE A 57 7.95 -29.94 32.56
C ILE A 57 8.41 -29.08 31.37
N GLU A 58 8.92 -27.88 31.63
CA GLU A 58 9.40 -26.94 30.61
C GLU A 58 10.63 -27.51 29.87
N GLU A 59 11.61 -28.02 30.61
CA GLU A 59 12.81 -28.65 30.03
C GLU A 59 12.49 -29.95 29.29
N LEU A 60 11.50 -30.72 29.75
CA LEU A 60 11.04 -31.93 29.08
C LEU A 60 10.40 -31.61 27.71
N LEU A 61 9.54 -30.59 27.67
CA LEU A 61 8.88 -30.12 26.44
C LEU A 61 9.86 -29.49 25.45
N ALA A 62 10.97 -28.94 25.92
CA ALA A 62 12.05 -28.42 25.09
C ALA A 62 13.00 -29.52 24.55
N SER A 63 12.92 -30.75 25.06
CA SER A 63 13.82 -31.85 24.69
C SER A 63 13.37 -32.63 23.46
N ASP A 64 14.33 -33.15 22.69
CA ASP A 64 14.08 -34.02 21.52
C ASP A 64 13.51 -35.41 21.88
N LEU A 65 13.29 -35.67 23.18
CA LEU A 65 12.80 -36.95 23.70
C LEU A 65 11.29 -37.08 23.62
N VAL A 66 10.57 -35.96 23.61
CA VAL A 66 9.11 -35.92 23.46
C VAL A 66 8.80 -35.69 21.98
N PRO A 67 8.00 -36.56 21.33
CA PRO A 67 7.57 -36.30 19.96
C PRO A 67 6.80 -34.96 19.93
N PRO A 68 7.04 -34.12 18.91
CA PRO A 68 6.33 -32.85 18.80
C PRO A 68 4.81 -33.12 18.79
N ALA A 69 4.05 -32.29 19.50
CA ALA A 69 2.60 -32.39 19.49
C ALA A 69 2.10 -32.33 18.04
N GLN A 70 1.46 -33.40 17.57
CA GLN A 70 0.85 -33.45 16.26
C GLN A 70 -0.50 -32.73 16.35
N LEU A 71 -0.46 -31.41 16.31
CA LEU A 71 -1.67 -30.60 16.13
C LEU A 71 -2.04 -30.60 14.65
N GLU A 72 -3.32 -30.82 14.34
CA GLU A 72 -3.79 -30.64 12.98
C GLU A 72 -3.68 -29.15 12.59
N ALA A 73 -3.39 -28.88 11.32
CA ALA A 73 -3.20 -27.50 10.84
C ALA A 73 -4.45 -26.62 11.07
N SER A 74 -5.65 -27.23 11.03
CA SER A 74 -6.94 -26.61 11.33
C SER A 74 -7.03 -26.16 12.80
N GLU A 75 -6.67 -27.04 13.74
CA GLU A 75 -6.68 -26.75 15.17
C GLU A 75 -5.69 -25.63 15.51
N LEU A 76 -4.50 -25.66 14.91
CA LEU A 76 -3.48 -24.62 15.10
C LEU A 76 -3.94 -23.26 14.54
N GLN A 77 -4.58 -23.24 13.37
CA GLN A 77 -5.17 -22.01 12.82
C GLN A 77 -6.28 -21.45 13.72
N GLU A 78 -7.13 -22.32 14.28
CA GLU A 78 -8.21 -21.91 15.19
C GLU A 78 -7.65 -21.38 16.51
N MET A 79 -6.64 -22.05 17.09
CA MET A 79 -5.92 -21.57 18.26
C MET A 79 -5.27 -20.22 18.03
N LEU A 80 -4.61 -20.01 16.89
CA LEU A 80 -4.02 -18.73 16.52
C LEU A 80 -5.09 -17.64 16.37
N LYS A 81 -6.20 -17.94 15.67
CA LYS A 81 -7.32 -17.00 15.50
C LYS A 81 -7.88 -16.57 16.86
N ASN A 82 -8.05 -17.51 17.78
CA ASN A 82 -8.56 -17.24 19.13
C ASN A 82 -7.55 -16.44 19.97
N ALA A 83 -6.26 -16.79 19.89
CA ALA A 83 -5.19 -16.05 20.57
C ALA A 83 -5.06 -14.61 20.05
N LEU A 84 -5.26 -14.39 18.74
CA LEU A 84 -5.16 -13.10 18.09
C LEU A 84 -6.41 -12.23 18.22
N ALA A 85 -7.57 -12.81 18.60
CA ALA A 85 -8.83 -12.09 18.71
C ALA A 85 -8.86 -11.03 19.84
N ASN A 86 -8.06 -11.21 20.89
CA ASN A 86 -8.01 -10.28 22.02
C ASN A 86 -6.59 -9.70 22.22
N PRO A 87 -6.36 -8.43 21.83
CA PRO A 87 -5.07 -7.74 22.00
C PRO A 87 -4.59 -7.62 23.45
N GLN A 88 -5.49 -7.73 24.43
CA GLN A 88 -5.13 -7.65 25.85
C GLN A 88 -4.67 -8.99 26.44
N SER A 89 -4.89 -10.11 25.73
CA SER A 89 -4.56 -11.44 26.23
C SER A 89 -3.04 -11.66 26.34
N LYS A 90 -2.63 -12.53 27.27
CA LYS A 90 -1.21 -12.94 27.40
C LYS A 90 -0.72 -13.66 26.14
N ALA A 91 -1.58 -14.49 25.53
CA ALA A 91 -1.26 -15.23 24.32
C ALA A 91 -0.94 -14.27 23.16
N TYR A 92 -1.78 -13.26 22.92
CA TYR A 92 -1.52 -12.21 21.93
C TYR A 92 -0.17 -11.53 22.18
N LYS A 93 0.05 -11.02 23.40
CA LYS A 93 1.27 -10.31 23.76
C LYS A 93 2.52 -11.18 23.58
N HIS A 94 2.43 -12.46 23.91
CA HIS A 94 3.53 -13.41 23.75
C HIS A 94 3.84 -13.70 22.27
N ILE A 95 2.82 -13.98 21.45
CA ILE A 95 2.98 -14.22 20.01
C ILE A 95 3.61 -13.00 19.35
N VAL A 96 3.05 -11.81 19.61
CA VAL A 96 3.54 -10.55 19.03
C VAL A 96 4.99 -10.29 19.46
N ALA A 97 5.32 -10.46 20.74
CA ALA A 97 6.70 -10.30 21.22
C ALA A 97 7.66 -11.28 20.54
N ARG A 98 7.25 -12.54 20.36
CA ARG A 98 8.06 -13.55 19.66
C ARG A 98 8.26 -13.22 18.19
N CYS A 99 7.26 -12.69 17.49
CA CYS A 99 7.43 -12.20 16.12
C CYS A 99 8.49 -11.09 16.03
N PHE A 100 8.51 -10.15 16.98
CA PHE A 100 9.53 -9.08 17.01
C PHE A 100 10.93 -9.55 17.43
N GLN A 101 11.03 -10.72 18.07
CA GLN A 101 12.29 -11.33 18.50
C GLN A 101 12.86 -12.34 17.49
N GLN A 102 12.22 -12.54 16.34
CA GLN A 102 12.73 -13.43 15.31
C GLN A 102 14.11 -12.95 14.82
N GLU A 103 15.04 -13.89 14.64
CA GLU A 103 16.36 -13.61 14.10
C GLU A 103 16.22 -12.92 12.73
N ARG A 104 16.95 -11.81 12.56
CA ARG A 104 16.92 -11.04 11.33
C ARG A 104 17.76 -11.77 10.29
N ASN A 105 17.24 -11.86 9.07
CA ASN A 105 18.02 -12.37 7.94
C ASN A 105 19.05 -11.30 7.53
N GLU A 106 20.34 -11.57 7.79
CA GLU A 106 21.46 -10.65 7.49
C GLU A 106 21.46 -10.19 6.02
N ILE A 107 21.10 -11.08 5.07
CA ILE A 107 21.03 -10.74 3.64
C ILE A 107 19.93 -9.70 3.38
N LEU A 108 18.78 -9.81 4.07
CA LEU A 108 17.70 -8.83 3.95
C LEU A 108 18.06 -7.46 4.54
N GLU A 109 18.89 -7.44 5.58
CA GLU A 109 19.42 -6.22 6.18
C GLU A 109 20.43 -5.53 5.25
N HIS A 110 21.35 -6.30 4.66
CA HIS A 110 22.30 -5.77 3.67
C HIS A 110 21.63 -5.29 2.39
N THR A 111 20.61 -6.00 1.91
CA THR A 111 19.88 -5.63 0.69
C THR A 111 18.88 -4.49 0.89
N TYR A 112 18.54 -4.15 2.14
CA TYR A 112 17.64 -3.05 2.50
C TYR A 112 18.06 -1.74 1.82
N HIS A 113 19.34 -1.40 1.92
CA HIS A 113 19.89 -0.15 1.36
C HIS A 113 20.25 -0.24 -0.13
N LEU A 114 20.34 -1.46 -0.69
CA LEU A 114 20.73 -1.70 -2.09
C LEU A 114 19.53 -1.60 -3.05
N GLY A 115 18.34 -2.02 -2.62
CA GLY A 115 17.16 -2.24 -3.47
C GLY A 115 16.50 -1.02 -4.13
N ALA A 116 17.05 0.17 -3.93
CA ALA A 116 16.60 1.40 -4.59
C ALA A 116 17.43 1.71 -5.86
N SER A 117 18.64 1.17 -6.02
CA SER A 117 19.40 1.33 -7.26
C SER A 117 18.84 0.44 -8.37
N ARG A 118 17.99 1.00 -9.25
CA ARG A 118 17.56 0.36 -10.51
C ARG A 118 18.69 0.18 -11.53
N SER A 119 19.94 0.47 -11.15
CA SER A 119 21.10 0.58 -12.05
C SER A 119 22.14 -0.52 -11.87
N MET A 120 21.75 -1.73 -11.46
CA MET A 120 22.64 -2.89 -11.54
C MET A 120 22.40 -3.63 -12.87
N LYS A 121 22.74 -2.98 -13.99
CA LYS A 121 22.73 -3.62 -15.33
C LYS A 121 24.11 -4.10 -15.79
N SER A 122 25.18 -3.71 -15.08
CA SER A 122 26.56 -4.17 -15.28
C SER A 122 27.36 -3.91 -13.99
N TRP A 123 28.41 -4.70 -13.77
CA TRP A 123 29.28 -4.64 -12.59
C TRP A 123 30.09 -3.32 -12.52
N ASP A 124 30.24 -2.64 -13.67
CA ASP A 124 30.99 -1.38 -13.82
C ASP A 124 30.16 -0.10 -13.57
N ASN A 125 28.84 -0.20 -13.36
CA ASN A 125 28.05 0.98 -13.04
C ASN A 125 28.24 1.37 -11.57
N ARG A 126 28.68 2.61 -11.32
CA ARG A 126 28.72 3.20 -9.97
C ARG A 126 27.38 2.96 -9.26
N ILE A 127 27.43 2.33 -8.08
CA ILE A 127 26.27 2.20 -7.18
C ILE A 127 25.88 3.61 -6.74
N VAL A 128 24.95 4.24 -7.47
CA VAL A 128 24.25 5.42 -6.95
C VAL A 128 23.24 4.88 -5.93
N LEU A 129 23.56 5.00 -4.64
CA LEU A 129 22.58 4.78 -3.59
C LEU A 129 21.47 5.83 -3.78
N ASP A 130 20.27 5.40 -4.12
CA ASP A 130 19.05 6.25 -4.14
C ASP A 130 18.84 6.96 -2.79
N PHE A 131 19.42 6.47 -1.69
CA PHE A 131 19.46 7.16 -0.39
C PHE A 131 20.10 8.55 -0.47
N LEU A 132 21.09 8.74 -1.34
CA LEU A 132 21.72 10.05 -1.58
C LEU A 132 20.80 11.04 -2.28
N ILE A 133 19.71 10.58 -2.92
CA ILE A 133 18.69 11.48 -3.51
C ILE A 133 17.91 12.19 -2.41
N THR A 134 17.67 11.53 -1.26
CA THR A 134 16.93 12.13 -0.13
C THR A 134 17.74 13.23 0.58
N LEU A 135 19.07 13.15 0.55
CA LEU A 135 19.99 14.17 1.07
C LEU A 135 20.55 15.08 -0.03
N SER A 136 20.03 14.98 -1.25
CA SER A 136 20.49 15.79 -2.36
C SER A 136 19.99 17.23 -2.19
N PRO A 137 20.85 18.25 -2.30
CA PRO A 137 20.41 19.65 -2.39
C PRO A 137 19.32 19.87 -3.45
N LEU A 138 19.31 19.04 -4.49
CA LEU A 138 18.29 19.07 -5.54
C LEU A 138 16.90 18.69 -5.02
N MET A 139 16.80 17.74 -4.08
CA MET A 139 15.53 17.35 -3.47
C MET A 139 14.91 18.53 -2.71
N GLU A 140 15.70 19.20 -1.87
CA GLU A 140 15.23 20.38 -1.14
C GLU A 140 14.93 21.56 -2.07
N PHE A 141 15.70 21.76 -3.14
CA PHE A 141 15.41 22.77 -4.15
C PHE A 141 14.03 22.55 -4.82
N VAL A 142 13.75 21.34 -5.30
CA VAL A 142 12.47 21.02 -5.94
C VAL A 142 11.33 21.09 -4.94
N LYS A 143 11.53 20.57 -3.74
CA LYS A 143 10.56 20.67 -2.65
C LYS A 143 10.23 22.12 -2.33
N ALA A 144 11.23 22.98 -2.20
CA ALA A 144 11.05 24.40 -1.92
C ALA A 144 10.25 25.11 -3.02
N LYS A 145 10.52 24.79 -4.28
CA LYS A 145 9.78 25.29 -5.45
C LYS A 145 8.30 24.90 -5.40
N VAL A 146 8.01 23.61 -5.19
CA VAL A 146 6.64 23.10 -5.07
C VAL A 146 5.91 23.73 -3.87
N VAL A 147 6.55 23.78 -2.70
CA VAL A 147 5.99 24.37 -1.48
C VAL A 147 5.73 25.87 -1.64
N SER A 148 6.60 26.60 -2.34
CA SER A 148 6.41 28.02 -2.64
C SER A 148 5.11 28.25 -3.42
N ILE A 149 4.83 27.39 -4.41
CA ILE A 149 3.58 27.48 -5.18
C ILE A 149 2.39 27.10 -4.31
N PHE A 150 2.47 26.03 -3.53
CA PHE A 150 1.39 25.66 -2.60
C PHE A 150 1.02 26.80 -1.63
N ARG A 151 2.03 27.48 -1.06
CA ARG A 151 1.81 28.64 -0.18
C ARG A 151 1.22 29.83 -0.94
N LYS A 152 1.62 30.06 -2.19
CA LYS A 152 1.03 31.10 -3.06
C LYS A 152 -0.47 30.86 -3.28
N HIS A 153 -0.90 29.60 -3.33
CA HIS A 153 -2.31 29.20 -3.42
C HIS A 153 -3.01 29.13 -2.04
N GLY A 154 -2.38 29.66 -0.98
CA GLY A 154 -2.97 29.82 0.34
C GLY A 154 -3.02 28.54 1.19
N ALA A 155 -2.25 27.51 0.84
CA ALA A 155 -2.17 26.30 1.65
C ALA A 155 -1.20 26.43 2.82
N ILE A 156 -1.57 25.80 3.93
CA ILE A 156 -0.74 25.67 5.15
C ILE A 156 -0.21 24.23 5.30
N GLU A 157 0.94 24.09 5.96
CA GLU A 157 1.53 22.78 6.22
C GLU A 157 0.77 22.04 7.32
N ILE A 158 0.26 20.86 7.01
CA ILE A 158 -0.44 20.01 7.99
C ILE A 158 -0.01 18.56 7.81
N ASP A 159 0.75 18.08 8.78
CA ASP A 159 1.07 16.68 8.94
C ASP A 159 0.01 16.00 9.81
N THR A 160 -0.59 14.94 9.28
CA THR A 160 -1.57 14.14 10.01
C THR A 160 -0.88 12.99 10.73
N ALA A 161 -1.34 12.69 11.94
CA ALA A 161 -0.79 11.61 12.74
C ALA A 161 -0.87 10.27 11.99
N LEU A 162 0.24 9.55 11.93
CA LEU A 162 0.32 8.24 11.28
C LEU A 162 -0.36 7.12 12.10
N LEU A 163 -0.62 7.38 13.38
CA LEU A 163 -1.17 6.40 14.31
C LEU A 163 -2.70 6.39 14.25
N SER A 164 -3.25 5.28 13.77
CA SER A 164 -4.64 4.91 14.04
C SER A 164 -4.68 4.13 15.36
N PRO A 165 -5.68 4.29 16.24
CA PRO A 165 -5.74 3.65 17.56
C PRO A 165 -5.56 2.13 17.60
N LEU A 166 -5.74 1.44 16.47
CA LEU A 166 -5.74 -0.03 16.39
C LEU A 166 -4.64 -0.62 15.51
N THR A 167 -3.99 0.17 14.64
CA THR A 167 -3.01 -0.33 13.68
C THR A 167 -1.94 0.70 13.33
N LEU A 168 -0.66 0.27 13.41
CA LEU A 168 0.45 0.98 12.80
C LEU A 168 0.52 0.56 11.33
N VAL A 169 0.07 1.43 10.43
CA VAL A 169 0.12 1.17 8.98
C VAL A 169 1.01 2.22 8.34
N LEU A 170 2.01 1.76 7.58
CA LEU A 170 2.81 2.66 6.75
C LEU A 170 1.88 3.33 5.72
N PRO A 171 1.91 4.66 5.58
CA PRO A 171 0.98 5.37 4.70
C PRO A 171 1.23 4.98 3.25
N SER A 172 0.22 4.44 2.57
CA SER A 172 0.22 4.22 1.13
C SER A 172 0.02 5.51 0.33
N ASP A 173 -0.55 6.53 0.98
CA ASP A 173 -0.77 7.89 0.47
C ASP A 173 -0.82 8.90 1.64
N LEU A 174 -0.75 10.20 1.33
CA LEU A 174 -0.79 11.28 2.32
C LEU A 174 -2.20 11.84 2.60
N ARG A 175 -3.24 11.40 1.87
CA ARG A 175 -4.58 11.99 1.85
C ARG A 175 -5.58 11.24 2.73
N SER A 176 -5.50 9.92 2.80
CA SER A 176 -6.41 9.06 3.55
C SER A 176 -6.42 9.42 5.04
N GLN A 177 -5.25 9.63 5.63
CA GLN A 177 -5.14 10.06 7.04
C GLN A 177 -5.66 11.49 7.25
N PHE A 178 -5.50 12.36 6.26
CA PHE A 178 -6.05 13.71 6.31
C PHE A 178 -7.56 13.74 6.20
N ALA A 179 -8.16 12.99 5.28
CA ALA A 179 -9.60 12.88 5.14
C ALA A 179 -10.24 12.38 6.45
N ARG A 180 -9.61 11.42 7.13
CA ARG A 180 -10.00 10.97 8.47
C ARG A 180 -9.92 12.10 9.50
N HIS A 181 -8.81 12.84 9.54
CA HIS A 181 -8.65 13.98 10.44
C HIS A 181 -9.71 15.06 10.21
N VAL A 182 -10.00 15.42 8.95
CA VAL A 182 -11.05 16.38 8.56
C VAL A 182 -12.42 15.94 9.07
N ALA A 183 -12.74 14.66 8.92
CA ALA A 183 -13.99 14.08 9.39
C ALA A 183 -14.11 14.13 10.92
N MET A 184 -13.08 13.68 11.63
CA MET A 184 -13.05 13.58 13.10
C MET A 184 -13.00 14.94 13.80
N SER A 185 -12.28 15.92 13.23
CA SER A 185 -12.05 17.22 13.85
C SER A 185 -13.07 18.30 13.47
N GLY A 186 -14.06 17.99 12.64
CA GLY A 186 -15.08 18.99 12.31
C GLY A 186 -14.62 20.07 11.31
N ILE A 187 -13.56 19.83 10.53
CA ILE A 187 -13.01 20.81 9.58
C ILE A 187 -13.93 20.94 8.35
N ASN A 188 -14.37 22.16 8.02
CA ASN A 188 -15.30 22.43 6.90
C ASN A 188 -14.66 23.13 5.71
N MET A 189 -13.56 23.84 5.94
CA MET A 189 -12.88 24.61 4.91
C MET A 189 -11.40 24.67 5.24
N MET A 190 -10.55 24.29 4.29
CA MET A 190 -9.10 24.26 4.50
C MET A 190 -8.38 24.13 3.16
N ARG A 191 -7.24 24.79 3.02
CA ARG A 191 -6.23 24.45 2.01
C ARG A 191 -4.98 24.00 2.73
N ARG A 192 -4.48 22.82 2.41
CA ARG A 192 -3.28 22.28 3.05
C ARG A 192 -2.28 21.76 2.05
N TYR A 193 -1.04 21.68 2.48
CA TYR A 193 -0.04 20.85 1.85
C TYR A 193 0.66 19.95 2.88
N CYS A 194 1.23 18.85 2.40
CA CYS A 194 2.05 17.93 3.19
C CYS A 194 3.14 17.36 2.28
N VAL A 195 4.38 17.35 2.76
CA VAL A 195 5.50 16.70 2.07
C VAL A 195 5.95 15.52 2.92
N GLY A 196 5.70 14.31 2.42
CA GLY A 196 5.82 13.11 3.23
C GLY A 196 6.33 11.90 2.45
N ARG A 197 6.61 10.83 3.20
CA ARG A 197 7.00 9.53 2.65
C ARG A 197 5.76 8.65 2.52
N VAL A 198 5.64 7.99 1.38
CA VAL A 198 4.63 6.96 1.14
C VAL A 198 5.29 5.64 0.80
N TYR A 199 4.65 4.55 1.18
CA TYR A 199 5.20 3.20 1.06
C TYR A 199 4.29 2.35 0.19
N ARG A 200 4.87 1.74 -0.85
CA ARG A 200 4.17 0.83 -1.75
C ARG A 200 4.77 -0.56 -1.61
N GLU A 201 3.93 -1.55 -1.34
CA GLU A 201 4.35 -2.94 -1.27
C GLU A 201 4.92 -3.40 -2.62
N LYS A 202 6.01 -4.18 -2.57
CA LYS A 202 6.50 -4.92 -3.73
C LYS A 202 5.96 -6.33 -3.62
N LYS A 203 5.34 -6.85 -4.69
CA LYS A 203 4.80 -8.23 -4.77
C LYS A 203 5.86 -9.33 -4.77
N VAL A 204 7.08 -9.02 -4.35
CA VAL A 204 8.19 -9.97 -4.24
C VAL A 204 8.31 -10.33 -2.77
N PHE A 205 8.19 -11.62 -2.46
CA PHE A 205 8.32 -12.15 -1.10
C PHE A 205 9.66 -11.71 -0.48
N ASN A 206 9.66 -11.35 0.81
CA ASN A 206 10.81 -10.83 1.55
C ASN A 206 11.44 -9.52 1.01
N PHE A 207 10.74 -8.75 0.19
CA PHE A 207 11.21 -7.43 -0.24
C PHE A 207 10.58 -6.30 0.58
N HIS A 208 11.40 -5.31 0.93
CA HIS A 208 10.95 -4.13 1.65
C HIS A 208 10.00 -3.28 0.79
N PRO A 209 8.97 -2.66 1.41
CA PRO A 209 8.12 -1.70 0.72
C PRO A 209 8.96 -0.58 0.09
N LYS A 210 8.60 -0.20 -1.13
CA LYS A 210 9.24 0.92 -1.82
C LYS A 210 8.79 2.23 -1.18
N GLN A 211 9.74 2.94 -0.58
CA GLN A 211 9.55 4.32 -0.13
C GLN A 211 9.59 5.27 -1.35
N ASN A 212 8.63 6.19 -1.43
CA ASN A 212 8.64 7.31 -2.37
C ASN A 212 8.34 8.61 -1.59
N HIS A 213 8.79 9.75 -2.10
CA HIS A 213 8.45 11.07 -1.56
C HIS A 213 7.32 11.71 -2.38
N GLU A 214 6.30 12.19 -1.68
CA GLU A 214 5.15 12.85 -2.26
C GLU A 214 4.94 14.25 -1.68
N CYS A 215 4.54 15.19 -2.54
CA CYS A 215 4.08 16.53 -2.16
C CYS A 215 2.58 16.59 -2.44
N ALA A 216 1.77 16.49 -1.39
CA ALA A 216 0.31 16.55 -1.47
C ALA A 216 -0.19 17.98 -1.26
N PHE A 217 -1.23 18.35 -1.99
CA PHE A 217 -2.01 19.58 -1.81
C PHE A 217 -3.48 19.22 -1.83
N ASP A 218 -4.23 19.64 -0.80
CA ASP A 218 -5.64 19.29 -0.65
C ASP A 218 -6.47 20.53 -0.30
N VAL A 219 -7.67 20.59 -0.85
CA VAL A 219 -8.67 21.64 -0.61
C VAL A 219 -9.94 20.99 -0.09
N ILE A 220 -10.37 21.41 1.10
CA ILE A 220 -11.67 21.09 1.68
C ILE A 220 -12.54 22.33 1.56
N SER A 221 -13.76 22.15 1.06
CA SER A 221 -14.73 23.23 0.86
C SER A 221 -16.14 22.82 1.31
N PRO A 222 -16.97 23.76 1.76
CA PRO A 222 -18.36 23.48 2.13
C PRO A 222 -19.32 23.46 0.92
N HIS A 223 -18.81 23.68 -0.31
CA HIS A 223 -19.63 23.76 -1.53
C HIS A 223 -19.31 22.59 -2.46
N SER A 224 -20.05 21.49 -2.33
CA SER A 224 -19.78 20.25 -3.06
C SER A 224 -20.04 20.29 -4.56
N ALA A 225 -20.81 21.25 -5.05
CA ALA A 225 -21.20 21.33 -6.46
C ALA A 225 -20.20 22.07 -7.37
N SER A 226 -19.15 22.69 -6.82
CA SER A 226 -18.25 23.52 -7.63
C SER A 226 -17.12 22.70 -8.27
N HIS A 227 -17.05 22.70 -9.60
CA HIS A 227 -15.93 22.15 -10.37
C HIS A 227 -14.74 23.11 -10.51
N LEU A 228 -14.85 24.33 -9.95
CA LEU A 228 -13.80 25.33 -10.01
C LEU A 228 -12.53 24.86 -9.29
N VAL A 229 -12.69 24.15 -8.16
CA VAL A 229 -11.55 23.64 -7.39
C VAL A 229 -10.80 22.54 -8.15
N ASP A 230 -11.49 21.70 -8.90
CA ASP A 230 -10.83 20.71 -9.78
C ASP A 230 -9.97 21.42 -10.85
N ALA A 231 -10.50 22.49 -11.45
CA ALA A 231 -9.78 23.29 -12.43
C ALA A 231 -8.61 24.09 -11.82
N GLU A 232 -8.78 24.61 -10.59
CA GLU A 232 -7.73 25.28 -9.81
C GLU A 232 -6.54 24.33 -9.59
N LEU A 233 -6.80 23.06 -9.24
CA LEU A 233 -5.75 22.06 -9.08
C LEU A 233 -4.99 21.75 -10.39
N LEU A 234 -5.68 21.75 -11.53
CA LEU A 234 -5.02 21.59 -12.84
C LEU A 234 -4.14 22.81 -13.17
N SER A 235 -4.63 24.01 -12.85
CA SER A 235 -3.85 25.26 -12.98
C SER A 235 -2.62 25.24 -12.08
N LEU A 236 -2.77 24.82 -10.83
CA LEU A 236 -1.68 24.65 -9.88
C LEU A 236 -0.64 23.63 -10.38
N ALA A 237 -1.10 22.51 -10.93
CA ALA A 237 -0.20 21.50 -11.50
C ALA A 237 0.56 22.04 -12.72
N ASN A 238 -0.11 22.83 -13.57
CA ASN A 238 0.50 23.52 -14.70
C ASN A 238 1.50 24.61 -14.26
N GLU A 239 1.25 25.31 -13.15
CA GLU A 239 2.18 26.29 -12.60
C GLU A 239 3.47 25.62 -12.07
N ILE A 240 3.35 24.52 -11.31
CA ILE A 240 4.51 23.71 -10.88
C ILE A 240 5.32 23.24 -12.07
N PHE A 241 4.63 22.79 -13.13
CA PHE A 241 5.28 22.37 -14.35
C PHE A 241 6.11 23.48 -15.01
N ILE A 242 5.58 24.70 -15.03
CA ILE A 242 6.24 25.86 -15.64
C ILE A 242 7.42 26.35 -14.80
N ASP A 243 7.32 26.29 -13.47
CA ASP A 243 8.36 26.80 -12.56
C ASP A 243 9.56 25.84 -12.41
N ILE A 244 9.37 24.54 -12.63
CA ILE A 244 10.47 23.56 -12.56
C ILE A 244 11.32 23.61 -13.86
N PRO A 245 12.65 23.85 -13.76
CA PRO A 245 13.56 23.86 -14.91
C PRO A 245 13.56 22.53 -15.70
N HIS A 246 13.83 22.60 -17.01
CA HIS A 246 13.86 21.46 -17.98
C HIS A 246 12.56 20.67 -18.15
N LEU A 247 11.62 20.78 -17.21
CA LEU A 247 10.32 20.13 -17.29
C LEU A 247 9.52 20.75 -18.43
N ARG A 248 9.56 22.09 -18.58
CA ARG A 248 8.92 22.85 -19.68
C ARG A 248 9.21 22.35 -21.09
N GLU A 249 10.36 21.69 -21.28
CA GLU A 249 10.82 21.18 -22.58
C GLU A 249 10.32 19.76 -22.85
N LYS A 250 9.69 19.11 -21.86
CA LYS A 250 9.15 17.75 -21.98
C LYS A 250 7.73 17.79 -22.52
N ASN A 251 7.39 16.76 -23.29
CA ASN A 251 6.02 16.51 -23.73
C ASN A 251 5.18 16.09 -22.52
N ILE A 252 4.29 16.98 -22.10
CA ILE A 252 3.37 16.76 -20.99
C ILE A 252 1.95 16.61 -21.50
N LEU A 253 1.22 15.69 -20.85
CA LEU A 253 -0.18 15.44 -21.10
C LEU A 253 -0.90 15.20 -19.77
N ILE A 254 -2.10 15.74 -19.64
CA ILE A 254 -3.03 15.38 -18.57
C ILE A 254 -3.97 14.32 -19.11
N ARG A 255 -4.04 13.18 -18.43
CA ARG A 255 -5.08 12.16 -18.64
C ARG A 255 -6.15 12.34 -17.58
N MET A 256 -7.39 12.51 -18.00
CA MET A 256 -8.52 12.72 -17.10
C MET A 256 -9.52 11.57 -17.24
N ASN A 257 -10.14 11.19 -16.13
CA ASN A 257 -11.19 10.19 -16.08
C ASN A 257 -12.20 10.58 -15.01
N HIS A 258 -13.30 9.85 -14.96
CA HIS A 258 -14.31 9.96 -13.94
C HIS A 258 -14.69 8.55 -13.49
N THR A 259 -14.76 8.29 -12.18
CA THR A 259 -14.99 6.93 -11.66
C THR A 259 -16.32 6.31 -12.10
N ASN A 260 -17.35 7.14 -12.32
CA ASN A 260 -18.60 6.69 -12.97
C ASN A 260 -18.45 6.18 -14.41
N LEU A 261 -17.39 6.52 -15.15
CA LEU A 261 -17.12 5.89 -16.47
C LEU A 261 -16.78 4.41 -16.30
N TRP A 262 -15.98 4.07 -15.28
CA TRP A 262 -15.73 2.66 -14.93
C TRP A 262 -17.03 1.93 -14.60
N LYS A 263 -17.86 2.52 -13.73
CA LYS A 263 -19.16 1.93 -13.38
C LYS A 263 -20.03 1.75 -14.62
N ALA A 264 -20.09 2.74 -15.51
CA ALA A 264 -20.85 2.66 -16.74
C ALA A 264 -20.36 1.54 -17.66
N ILE A 265 -19.05 1.39 -17.83
CA ILE A 265 -18.45 0.32 -18.63
C ILE A 265 -18.77 -1.05 -18.03
N LEU A 266 -18.58 -1.24 -16.73
CA LEU A 266 -18.85 -2.51 -16.06
C LEU A 266 -20.33 -2.91 -16.12
N LEU A 267 -21.22 -1.93 -15.96
CA LEU A 267 -22.67 -2.12 -16.11
C LEU A 267 -23.04 -2.47 -17.56
N TYR A 268 -22.46 -1.79 -18.54
CA TYR A 268 -22.70 -2.07 -19.95
C TYR A 268 -22.23 -3.48 -20.36
N CYS A 269 -21.11 -3.93 -19.79
CA CYS A 269 -20.60 -5.29 -19.97
C CYS A 269 -21.30 -6.35 -19.10
N ASN A 270 -22.33 -5.98 -18.32
CA ASN A 270 -23.05 -6.86 -17.38
C ASN A 270 -22.13 -7.60 -16.38
N VAL A 271 -21.05 -6.94 -15.93
CA VAL A 271 -20.14 -7.53 -14.94
C VAL A 271 -20.82 -7.53 -13.56
N PRO A 272 -20.92 -8.68 -12.86
CA PRO A 272 -21.49 -8.75 -11.53
C PRO A 272 -20.69 -7.92 -10.51
N LYS A 273 -21.38 -7.19 -9.62
CA LYS A 273 -20.73 -6.35 -8.59
C LYS A 273 -19.77 -7.11 -7.68
N ALA A 274 -20.04 -8.39 -7.43
CA ALA A 274 -19.18 -9.27 -6.62
C ALA A 274 -17.77 -9.41 -7.22
N MET A 275 -17.62 -9.27 -8.54
CA MET A 275 -16.33 -9.39 -9.22
C MET A 275 -15.55 -8.08 -9.31
N TYR A 276 -16.13 -6.95 -8.87
CA TYR A 276 -15.49 -5.65 -9.06
C TYR A 276 -14.16 -5.55 -8.30
N SER A 277 -14.13 -6.00 -7.04
CA SER A 277 -12.91 -5.94 -6.23
C SER A 277 -11.75 -6.68 -6.89
N ASP A 278 -11.98 -7.90 -7.34
CA ASP A 278 -10.98 -8.74 -7.99
C ASP A 278 -10.54 -8.13 -9.32
N LEU A 279 -11.51 -7.68 -10.13
CA LEU A 279 -11.22 -7.05 -11.41
C LEU A 279 -10.37 -5.78 -11.25
N PHE A 280 -10.67 -4.90 -10.29
CA PHE A 280 -9.85 -3.71 -10.04
C PHE A 280 -8.46 -4.06 -9.51
N ALA A 281 -8.31 -5.12 -8.71
CA ALA A 281 -7.01 -5.60 -8.23
C ALA A 281 -6.16 -6.13 -9.39
N ASP A 282 -6.74 -6.96 -10.25
CA ASP A 282 -6.09 -7.48 -11.44
C ASP A 282 -5.76 -6.35 -12.42
N ILE A 283 -6.70 -5.44 -12.65
CA ILE A 283 -6.50 -4.25 -13.48
C ILE A 283 -5.34 -3.41 -12.96
N LEU A 284 -5.23 -3.15 -11.64
CA LEU A 284 -4.09 -2.43 -11.07
C LEU A 284 -2.74 -3.08 -11.39
N ASP A 285 -2.71 -4.41 -11.52
CA ASP A 285 -1.53 -5.16 -11.90
C ASP A 285 -1.27 -5.18 -13.42
N PHE A 286 -2.33 -5.13 -14.22
CA PHE A 286 -2.31 -5.26 -15.69
C PHE A 286 -2.50 -3.93 -16.45
N ILE A 287 -2.69 -2.80 -15.76
CA ILE A 287 -2.86 -1.44 -16.33
C ILE A 287 -1.70 -1.01 -17.22
N GLU A 288 -0.63 -1.78 -17.15
CA GLU A 288 0.59 -1.62 -17.89
C GLU A 288 0.72 -2.70 -18.98
N GLY A 289 -0.37 -3.12 -19.64
CA GLY A 289 -0.38 -4.12 -20.70
C GLY A 289 -1.23 -3.76 -21.93
N PRO A 290 -0.89 -4.28 -23.14
CA PRO A 290 -1.63 -4.04 -24.38
C PRO A 290 -3.09 -4.52 -24.36
N LEU A 291 -3.43 -5.39 -23.40
CA LEU A 291 -4.78 -5.90 -23.18
C LEU A 291 -5.73 -4.81 -22.66
N MET A 292 -5.21 -3.88 -21.85
CA MET A 292 -5.96 -2.70 -21.42
C MET A 292 -6.11 -1.67 -22.54
N ASP A 293 -5.05 -1.47 -23.33
CA ASP A 293 -5.15 -0.64 -24.52
C ASP A 293 -6.16 -1.23 -25.51
N LEU A 294 -6.32 -2.55 -25.60
CA LEU A 294 -7.35 -3.20 -26.42
C LEU A 294 -8.77 -2.98 -25.87
N LEU A 295 -8.96 -3.15 -24.55
CA LEU A 295 -10.23 -2.91 -23.87
C LEU A 295 -10.64 -1.43 -23.95
N LEU A 296 -9.68 -0.50 -23.86
CA LEU A 296 -9.91 0.95 -23.80
C LEU A 296 -9.80 1.67 -25.16
N ALA A 297 -9.09 1.12 -26.15
CA ALA A 297 -9.08 1.64 -27.52
C ALA A 297 -10.49 1.61 -28.12
N SER A 298 -11.30 0.64 -27.68
CA SER A 298 -12.72 0.58 -27.97
C SER A 298 -13.50 1.80 -27.41
N PHE A 299 -12.94 2.53 -26.44
CA PHE A 299 -13.58 3.66 -25.75
C PHE A 299 -12.96 5.05 -25.95
N GLN A 300 -11.99 5.25 -26.86
CA GLN A 300 -11.40 6.58 -27.08
C GLN A 300 -12.44 7.59 -27.64
N VAL A 301 -12.49 8.80 -27.07
CA VAL A 301 -13.46 9.87 -27.42
C VAL A 301 -12.81 10.96 -28.31
N SER A 302 -11.55 10.82 -28.72
CA SER A 302 -10.90 11.85 -29.54
C SER A 302 -11.43 11.84 -30.97
N GLY A 303 -12.14 12.91 -31.33
CA GLY A 303 -12.73 13.12 -32.64
C GLY A 303 -11.70 13.23 -33.77
N LYS A 304 -11.93 12.43 -34.81
CA LYS A 304 -11.99 12.85 -36.22
C LYS A 304 -12.73 11.76 -36.99
N ASN A 305 -13.49 12.19 -38.00
CA ASN A 305 -14.42 11.38 -38.76
C ASN A 305 -13.72 10.20 -39.47
N SER A 306 -13.95 8.98 -38.99
CA SER A 306 -13.95 7.76 -39.80
C SER A 306 -15.04 6.85 -39.24
N GLY A 307 -15.85 6.26 -40.11
CA GLY A 307 -17.14 5.65 -39.82
C GLY A 307 -17.12 4.32 -39.08
N ASP A 308 -16.41 4.23 -37.95
CA ASP A 308 -16.49 3.11 -37.02
C ASP A 308 -17.26 3.51 -35.75
N ASP A 309 -18.31 2.75 -35.45
CA ASP A 309 -19.08 2.79 -34.20
C ASP A 309 -18.20 2.25 -33.06
N SER A 310 -17.31 3.08 -32.53
CA SER A 310 -16.54 2.77 -31.32
C SER A 310 -17.50 2.52 -30.15
N PRO A 311 -17.30 1.48 -29.30
CA PRO A 311 -18.22 1.18 -28.20
C PRO A 311 -18.36 2.31 -27.17
N SER A 312 -17.45 3.29 -27.08
CA SER A 312 -17.70 4.56 -26.38
C SER A 312 -18.90 5.32 -26.93
N LYS A 313 -19.02 5.44 -28.25
CA LYS A 313 -20.15 6.09 -28.90
C LYS A 313 -21.43 5.28 -28.68
N CYS A 314 -21.35 3.95 -28.66
CA CYS A 314 -22.51 3.08 -28.35
C CYS A 314 -22.96 3.24 -26.89
N LEU A 315 -22.03 3.27 -25.93
CA LEU A 315 -22.33 3.48 -24.50
C LEU A 315 -23.01 4.83 -24.27
N VAL A 316 -22.51 5.89 -24.92
CA VAL A 316 -23.07 7.24 -24.80
C VAL A 316 -24.36 7.39 -25.61
N ARG A 317 -24.55 6.68 -26.73
CA ARG A 317 -25.80 6.73 -27.52
C ARG A 317 -26.92 5.86 -26.96
N GLY A 318 -26.59 4.88 -26.11
CA GLY A 318 -27.56 3.98 -25.48
C GLY A 318 -28.60 4.69 -24.60
N LYS A 319 -29.65 3.93 -24.25
CA LYS A 319 -30.68 4.30 -23.27
C LYS A 319 -30.54 3.33 -22.08
N GLY A 320 -30.34 3.86 -20.87
CA GLY A 320 -30.16 3.05 -19.65
C GLY A 320 -29.29 3.72 -18.60
N GLU A 321 -29.14 3.07 -17.44
CA GLU A 321 -28.34 3.57 -16.31
C GLU A 321 -26.87 3.78 -16.70
N ALA A 322 -26.26 2.82 -17.39
CA ALA A 322 -24.88 2.91 -17.88
C ALA A 322 -24.65 4.14 -18.79
N ALA A 323 -25.58 4.40 -19.72
CA ALA A 323 -25.50 5.56 -20.61
C ALA A 323 -25.71 6.89 -19.86
N SER A 324 -26.58 6.92 -18.85
CA SER A 324 -26.79 8.09 -18.00
C SER A 324 -25.53 8.44 -17.20
N LEU A 325 -24.92 7.43 -16.56
CA LEU A 325 -23.67 7.58 -15.81
C LEU A 325 -22.53 8.07 -16.72
N ALA A 326 -22.38 7.49 -17.92
CA ALA A 326 -21.35 7.92 -18.86
C ALA A 326 -21.56 9.37 -19.33
N LYS A 327 -22.81 9.77 -19.65
CA LYS A 327 -23.12 11.15 -20.05
C LYS A 327 -22.87 12.15 -18.94
N GLY A 328 -23.28 11.85 -17.71
CA GLY A 328 -23.04 12.71 -16.55
C GLY A 328 -21.54 12.91 -16.34
N ALA A 329 -20.78 11.81 -16.31
CA ALA A 329 -19.34 11.83 -16.14
C ALA A 329 -18.60 12.64 -17.22
N LEU A 330 -18.97 12.48 -18.49
CA LEU A 330 -18.36 13.24 -19.59
C LEU A 330 -18.69 14.74 -19.52
N ARG A 331 -19.90 15.12 -19.10
CA ARG A 331 -20.29 16.53 -18.90
C ARG A 331 -19.51 17.20 -17.79
N GLU A 332 -19.29 16.50 -16.67
CA GLU A 332 -18.48 17.02 -15.56
C GLU A 332 -17.02 17.21 -15.99
N ILE A 333 -16.44 16.22 -16.69
CA ILE A 333 -15.10 16.33 -17.27
C ILE A 333 -15.01 17.53 -18.22
N GLU A 334 -15.96 17.68 -19.15
CA GLU A 334 -16.00 18.80 -20.09
C GLU A 334 -16.07 20.14 -19.37
N THR A 335 -16.88 20.23 -18.31
CA THR A 335 -16.99 21.43 -17.48
C THR A 335 -15.63 21.78 -16.84
N VAL A 336 -14.93 20.81 -16.25
CA VAL A 336 -13.60 21.04 -15.67
C VAL A 336 -12.59 21.44 -16.73
N VAL A 337 -12.62 20.82 -17.92
CA VAL A 337 -11.71 21.17 -19.02
C VAL A 337 -11.91 22.62 -19.46
N LEU A 338 -13.16 23.06 -19.63
CA LEU A 338 -13.47 24.45 -20.00
C LEU A 338 -13.01 25.45 -18.93
N LEU A 339 -13.23 25.12 -17.66
CA LEU A 339 -12.73 25.93 -16.53
C LEU A 339 -11.20 25.95 -16.45
N ALA A 340 -10.54 24.83 -16.72
CA ALA A 340 -9.08 24.76 -16.72
C ALA A 340 -8.49 25.61 -17.86
N GLN A 341 -9.12 25.59 -19.04
CA GLN A 341 -8.74 26.44 -20.17
C GLN A 341 -8.92 27.93 -19.86
N SER A 342 -9.97 28.31 -19.14
CA SER A 342 -10.16 29.71 -18.70
C SER A 342 -9.13 30.15 -17.66
N LEU A 343 -8.60 29.21 -16.87
CA LEU A 343 -7.47 29.41 -15.95
C LEU A 343 -6.09 29.30 -16.63
N VAL A 344 -6.04 29.38 -17.97
CA VAL A 344 -4.81 29.41 -18.78
C VAL A 344 -3.97 28.12 -18.64
N VAL A 345 -4.62 26.97 -18.40
CA VAL A 345 -3.96 25.67 -18.50
C VAL A 345 -3.68 25.38 -19.98
N LYS A 346 -2.39 25.36 -20.35
CA LYS A 346 -1.93 25.14 -21.74
C LYS A 346 -1.68 23.67 -22.07
N CYS A 347 -1.58 22.83 -21.04
CA CYS A 347 -1.33 21.40 -21.21
C CYS A 347 -2.50 20.73 -21.96
N PRO A 348 -2.24 19.84 -22.94
CA PRO A 348 -3.30 19.03 -23.52
C PRO A 348 -3.96 18.16 -22.43
N ILE A 349 -5.29 18.02 -22.51
CA ILE A 349 -6.09 17.19 -21.60
C ILE A 349 -6.84 16.15 -22.43
N HIS A 350 -6.57 14.87 -22.19
CA HIS A 350 -7.23 13.76 -22.88
C HIS A 350 -8.06 12.92 -21.90
N VAL A 351 -9.27 12.55 -22.32
CA VAL A 351 -10.08 11.60 -21.56
C VAL A 351 -9.51 10.19 -21.73
N PHE A 352 -9.25 9.51 -20.62
CA PHE A 352 -8.67 8.18 -20.60
C PHE A 352 -9.32 7.33 -19.50
N ALA A 353 -10.19 6.41 -19.89
CA ALA A 353 -10.93 5.58 -18.94
C ALA A 353 -10.05 4.58 -18.15
N GLY A 354 -8.82 4.33 -18.58
CA GLY A 354 -7.91 3.33 -18.00
C GLY A 354 -7.07 3.75 -16.80
N LEU A 355 -7.40 4.84 -16.12
CA LEU A 355 -6.56 5.31 -15.01
C LEU A 355 -6.56 4.30 -13.84
N PRO A 356 -5.38 4.00 -13.25
CA PRO A 356 -5.28 3.11 -12.09
C PRO A 356 -5.94 3.70 -10.87
N ILE A 357 -6.89 2.95 -10.32
CA ILE A 357 -7.65 3.29 -9.13
C ILE A 357 -8.04 2.01 -8.40
N SER A 358 -8.02 2.02 -7.07
CA SER A 358 -8.54 0.89 -6.28
C SER A 358 -10.07 0.87 -6.31
N TYR A 359 -10.66 -0.31 -6.11
CA TYR A 359 -12.11 -0.43 -6.07
C TYR A 359 -12.77 0.49 -5.02
N GLU A 360 -12.17 0.59 -3.84
CA GLU A 360 -12.63 1.46 -2.73
C GLU A 360 -12.65 2.94 -3.10
N ARG A 361 -11.70 3.37 -3.95
CA ARG A 361 -11.68 4.74 -4.46
C ARG A 361 -12.61 4.91 -5.66
N ALA A 362 -12.77 3.89 -6.50
CA ALA A 362 -13.63 3.89 -7.67
C ALA A 362 -15.13 3.80 -7.32
N SER A 363 -15.47 3.19 -6.19
CA SER A 363 -16.84 3.13 -5.67
C SER A 363 -17.37 4.53 -5.37
N ASN A 364 -16.48 5.46 -5.06
CA ASN A 364 -16.76 6.85 -4.76
C ASN A 364 -16.72 7.68 -6.06
N GLY A 365 -17.88 8.24 -6.43
CA GLY A 365 -18.04 9.05 -7.64
C GLY A 365 -17.13 10.29 -7.61
N GLY A 366 -16.39 10.56 -8.69
CA GLY A 366 -15.61 11.79 -8.82
C GLY A 366 -14.64 11.81 -10.00
N ILE A 367 -14.09 12.99 -10.25
CA ILE A 367 -13.06 13.24 -11.27
C ILE A 367 -11.70 12.82 -10.72
N ILE A 368 -10.92 12.15 -11.58
CA ILE A 368 -9.55 11.76 -11.32
C ILE A 368 -8.69 12.12 -12.53
N TRP A 369 -7.42 12.43 -12.31
CA TRP A 369 -6.52 12.76 -13.40
C TRP A 369 -5.06 12.45 -13.05
N GLN A 370 -4.24 12.33 -14.09
CA GLN A 370 -2.81 12.12 -13.99
C GLN A 370 -2.07 13.08 -14.89
N LEU A 371 -1.03 13.70 -14.37
CA LEU A 371 -0.05 14.45 -15.15
C LEU A 371 1.07 13.50 -15.57
N ILE A 372 1.26 13.30 -16.86
CA ILE A 372 2.31 12.44 -17.40
C ILE A 372 3.32 13.25 -18.21
N ALA A 373 4.59 12.83 -18.15
CA ALA A 373 5.67 13.42 -18.93
C ALA A 373 6.59 12.35 -19.51
N ASP A 374 7.10 12.60 -20.71
CA ASP A 374 8.12 11.74 -21.30
C ASP A 374 9.53 12.13 -20.79
N LEU A 375 10.01 11.41 -19.77
CA LEU A 375 11.29 11.70 -19.14
C LEU A 375 12.50 11.07 -19.86
N LYS A 376 12.28 10.14 -20.80
CA LYS A 376 13.36 9.41 -21.50
C LYS A 376 13.00 9.19 -22.98
N PRO A 377 13.26 10.17 -23.87
CA PRO A 377 12.84 10.10 -25.27
C PRO A 377 13.54 9.00 -26.09
N ASN A 378 14.74 8.54 -25.69
CA ASN A 378 15.54 7.56 -26.46
C ASN A 378 15.29 6.08 -26.09
N ARG A 379 14.35 5.77 -25.21
CA ARG A 379 13.92 4.39 -24.94
C ARG A 379 12.43 4.30 -25.20
N SER A 380 11.96 3.17 -25.73
CA SER A 380 10.53 2.80 -25.76
C SER A 380 10.02 2.60 -24.32
N SER A 381 10.08 3.68 -23.54
CA SER A 381 9.81 3.73 -22.12
C SER A 381 8.54 4.54 -21.96
N ARG A 382 7.60 3.99 -21.21
CA ARG A 382 6.30 4.64 -20.98
C ARG A 382 6.47 6.00 -20.31
N PRO A 383 5.55 6.95 -20.59
CA PRO A 383 5.58 8.25 -19.96
C PRO A 383 5.42 8.10 -18.44
N ALA A 384 6.19 8.88 -17.68
CA ALA A 384 6.19 8.83 -16.24
C ALA A 384 5.02 9.66 -15.67
N VAL A 385 4.24 9.07 -14.76
CA VAL A 385 3.20 9.79 -13.99
C VAL A 385 3.87 10.68 -12.94
N LEU A 386 3.86 12.00 -13.15
CA LEU A 386 4.47 12.98 -12.25
C LEU A 386 3.53 13.38 -11.11
N ALA A 387 2.24 13.50 -11.38
CA ALA A 387 1.24 13.85 -10.40
C ALA A 387 -0.06 13.08 -10.62
N VAL A 388 -0.82 12.90 -9.55
CA VAL A 388 -2.18 12.35 -9.58
C VAL A 388 -3.08 13.30 -8.81
N GLY A 389 -4.24 13.62 -9.37
CA GLY A 389 -5.29 14.36 -8.67
C GLY A 389 -6.60 13.61 -8.66
N GLU A 390 -7.38 13.84 -7.62
CA GLU A 390 -8.66 13.18 -7.40
C GLU A 390 -9.59 14.05 -6.54
N ARG A 391 -10.89 13.91 -6.80
CA ARG A 391 -11.96 14.35 -5.92
C ARG A 391 -12.30 13.23 -4.93
N CYS A 392 -12.40 13.57 -3.65
CA CYS A 392 -12.48 12.62 -2.53
C CYS A 392 -13.75 12.77 -1.68
N ASP A 393 -14.84 13.28 -2.27
CA ASP A 393 -16.11 13.52 -1.58
C ASP A 393 -16.65 12.25 -0.90
N GLY A 394 -16.59 11.10 -1.58
CA GLY A 394 -17.03 9.82 -1.03
C GLY A 394 -16.17 9.34 0.16
N MET A 395 -14.85 9.48 0.07
CA MET A 395 -13.93 9.15 1.17
C MET A 395 -14.20 10.01 2.42
N LEU A 396 -14.46 11.30 2.24
CA LEU A 396 -14.84 12.20 3.33
C LEU A 396 -16.17 11.79 3.96
N ASN A 397 -17.16 11.39 3.16
CA ASN A 397 -18.46 10.95 3.66
C ASN A 397 -18.34 9.64 4.47
N GLU A 398 -17.55 8.67 3.99
CA GLU A 398 -17.27 7.43 4.71
C GLU A 398 -16.62 7.68 6.06
N PHE A 399 -15.59 8.53 6.12
CA PHE A 399 -14.94 8.85 7.39
C PHE A 399 -15.86 9.62 8.34
N GLN A 400 -16.78 10.45 7.84
CA GLN A 400 -17.78 11.12 8.68
C GLN A 400 -18.76 10.11 9.30
N LYS A 401 -19.24 9.13 8.53
CA LYS A 401 -20.08 8.03 9.06
C LYS A 401 -19.35 7.21 10.12
N GLN A 402 -18.06 6.93 9.91
CA GLN A 402 -17.24 6.26 10.91
C GLN A 402 -17.10 7.10 12.18
N ALA A 403 -16.82 8.41 12.05
CA ALA A 403 -16.68 9.32 13.19
C ALA A 403 -17.94 9.35 14.07
N GLN A 404 -19.13 9.34 13.47
CA GLN A 404 -20.40 9.27 14.19
C GLN A 404 -20.61 7.97 14.95
N THR A 405 -20.07 6.86 14.43
CA THR A 405 -20.13 5.55 15.10
C THR A 405 -19.29 5.55 16.37
N PHE A 406 -18.16 6.27 16.38
CA PHE A 406 -17.27 6.34 17.54
C PHE A 406 -17.69 7.39 18.57
N ASN A 407 -18.31 8.48 18.15
CA ASN A 407 -18.71 9.57 19.04
C ASN A 407 -19.99 10.25 18.52
N THR A 408 -21.10 9.99 19.21
CA THR A 408 -22.42 10.57 18.92
C THR A 408 -22.49 12.09 19.11
N ASN A 409 -21.50 12.70 19.79
CA ASN A 409 -21.39 14.15 19.93
C ASN A 409 -20.66 14.83 18.74
N VAL A 410 -20.12 14.06 17.80
CA VAL A 410 -19.55 14.60 16.57
C VAL A 410 -20.69 15.10 15.68
N ALA A 411 -20.52 16.30 15.11
CA ALA A 411 -21.52 16.98 14.29
C ALA A 411 -22.17 16.08 13.22
N ALA A 412 -23.43 16.36 12.88
CA ALA A 412 -24.16 15.71 11.79
C ALA A 412 -23.36 15.66 10.49
N ILE A 413 -23.64 14.71 9.59
CA ILE A 413 -22.92 14.55 8.32
C ILE A 413 -22.97 15.88 7.57
N ARG A 414 -21.78 16.44 7.32
CA ARG A 414 -21.56 17.75 6.74
C ARG A 414 -21.45 17.60 5.23
N ASN A 415 -22.10 18.51 4.51
CA ASN A 415 -21.97 18.59 3.06
C ASN A 415 -20.66 19.31 2.71
N ILE A 416 -19.56 18.55 2.75
CA ILE A 416 -18.22 19.02 2.38
C ILE A 416 -17.75 18.30 1.12
N SER A 417 -16.92 18.99 0.35
CA SER A 417 -16.19 18.41 -0.78
C SER A 417 -14.70 18.58 -0.60
N GLY A 418 -13.96 17.56 -1.02
CA GLY A 418 -12.51 17.50 -0.96
C GLY A 418 -11.94 17.22 -2.33
N VAL A 419 -10.98 18.01 -2.76
CA VAL A 419 -10.19 17.73 -3.96
C VAL A 419 -8.72 17.83 -3.59
N GLY A 420 -7.89 16.94 -4.12
CA GLY A 420 -6.47 16.98 -3.85
C GLY A 420 -5.63 16.45 -4.99
N LEU A 421 -4.35 16.84 -4.98
CA LEU A 421 -3.32 16.31 -5.86
C LEU A 421 -2.08 15.88 -5.07
N SER A 422 -1.31 14.98 -5.66
CA SER A 422 -0.03 14.49 -5.11
C SER A 422 1.01 14.44 -6.21
N PHE A 423 2.11 15.16 -6.04
CA PHE A 423 3.29 15.11 -6.90
C PHE A 423 4.30 14.08 -6.39
N SER A 424 4.89 13.30 -7.30
CA SER A 424 6.03 12.45 -6.98
C SER A 424 7.31 13.27 -7.05
N LEU A 425 7.85 13.60 -5.89
CA LEU A 425 9.05 14.44 -5.77
C LEU A 425 10.26 13.74 -6.40
N ASP A 426 10.39 12.43 -6.20
CA ASP A 426 11.45 11.61 -6.81
C ASP A 426 11.43 11.72 -8.35
N LYS A 427 10.24 11.75 -8.97
CA LYS A 427 10.10 11.85 -10.44
C LYS A 427 10.32 13.27 -10.96
N LEU A 428 9.94 14.29 -10.21
CA LEU A 428 10.26 15.69 -10.54
C LEU A 428 11.77 15.91 -10.55
N ILE A 429 12.49 15.33 -9.59
CA ILE A 429 13.96 15.38 -9.53
C ILE A 429 14.59 14.68 -10.74
N LEU A 430 14.09 13.50 -11.10
CA LEU A 430 14.56 12.77 -12.29
C LEU A 430 14.38 13.59 -13.57
N ALA A 431 13.41 14.51 -13.61
CA ALA A 431 13.11 15.29 -14.79
C ALA A 431 14.03 16.51 -14.99
N ILE A 432 14.65 17.04 -13.92
CA ILE A 432 15.58 18.18 -13.99
C ILE A 432 16.93 17.78 -14.62
N GLY A 433 17.25 16.48 -14.66
CA GLY A 433 18.49 15.98 -15.24
C GLY A 433 19.71 16.20 -14.34
N ALA A 434 20.82 15.53 -14.68
CA ALA A 434 22.03 15.53 -13.85
C ALA A 434 22.84 16.83 -13.93
N GLU A 435 22.73 17.60 -15.01
CA GLU A 435 23.59 18.76 -15.27
C GLU A 435 23.31 19.96 -14.36
N ASP A 436 22.05 20.15 -13.94
CA ASP A 436 21.65 21.24 -13.02
C ASP A 436 21.83 20.90 -11.54
N SER A 437 22.15 19.65 -11.21
CA SER A 437 22.50 19.25 -9.84
C SER A 437 23.71 20.03 -9.30
N CYS A 438 24.63 20.44 -10.17
CA CYS A 438 25.82 21.22 -9.81
C CYS A 438 25.53 22.66 -9.38
N LYS A 439 24.36 23.21 -9.76
CA LYS A 439 23.91 24.57 -9.37
C LYS A 439 23.13 24.58 -8.05
N CYS A 440 22.64 23.41 -7.61
CA CYS A 440 21.96 23.25 -6.34
C CYS A 440 23.02 22.97 -5.27
N ARG A 441 23.65 24.02 -4.71
CA ARG A 441 24.57 23.87 -3.57
C ARG A 441 23.85 24.31 -2.30
N THR A 442 24.07 23.60 -1.20
CA THR A 442 23.57 23.94 0.14
C THR A 442 24.43 24.98 0.87
N ILE A 443 25.53 25.42 0.26
CA ILE A 443 26.48 26.36 0.84
C ILE A 443 26.54 27.59 -0.07
N ASP A 444 25.85 28.65 0.34
CA ASP A 444 25.83 29.94 -0.37
C ASP A 444 27.05 30.82 -0.03
N VAL A 445 27.62 30.63 1.16
CA VAL A 445 28.77 31.40 1.66
C VAL A 445 29.69 30.47 2.43
N VAL A 446 30.95 30.40 1.99
CA VAL A 446 32.05 29.93 2.82
C VAL A 446 32.64 31.17 3.47
N VAL A 447 32.42 31.34 4.77
CA VAL A 447 33.17 32.33 5.54
C VAL A 447 34.54 31.71 5.78
N ALA A 448 35.50 32.08 4.94
CA ALA A 448 36.91 31.74 5.09
C ALA A 448 37.65 32.86 5.82
#